data_AF-A0A8B8PPE1-F1
#
_entry.id   AF-A0A8B8PPE1-F1
#
_cell.length_a   1.000
_cell.length_b   1.000
_cell.length_c   1.000
_cell.angle_alpha   90.00
_cell.angle_beta   90.00
_cell.angle_gamma   90.00
#
_symmetry.space_group_name_H-M   'P 1'
#
loop_
_entity.id
_entity.type
_entity.pdbx_description
1 polymer ?
#
loop_
_entity_poly.entity_id
_entity_poly.type
_entity_poly.pdbx_seq_one_letter_code
_entity_poly.pdbx_strand_id
1 'polypeptide(L)'
;MAAKLASKHGTQIIVFPEDGIDYAVAGRLLQRFDEIPDPETLDSSNNNPCIHDHHSKSSYILRELSCIARDYELYVVANFGTKQMCSPNEPIGESICPESGYLKMNTDVVFDQQGNFIKRYRKYNVYIEIFDKAPTLELVHFDTPFGRFGVFTCFDMIFRHPAIDLVETHKVDTIIFPTYWYDELPLLSAVQYQDAWSYRMNVTMLASNILKPETGTVGSGIFANDDFHYTGSETKKSSLLIASVPKFKSSGSRCMQASEKLVLETMPGETMLQQYKYGNYKLLESDKILILNENEASQTVCNGQVCCTIDYKVKSSHEISSMYVLIIRDSLRPGRFNWHEQVCTLATLKNQVKDISKVGLIRFNDKGLVSFDRLSLTGTFNSNYIYPIAAYNSSRLINRSDRKYECQKQTDEFDNAHNDDRYSCNLSYTGNPENGRIYSFGLFGRLYDEDKI
;
A
#
# COMPACT_ATOMS: atom_id res chain seq x y z
N MET A 1 4.59 -21.12 -12.75
CA MET A 1 3.26 -21.20 -13.41
C MET A 1 2.69 -19.83 -13.75
N ALA A 2 2.64 -18.87 -12.81
CA ALA A 2 2.09 -17.53 -13.06
C ALA A 2 2.77 -16.76 -14.21
N ALA A 3 4.11 -16.69 -14.24
CA ALA A 3 4.85 -16.00 -15.31
C ALA A 3 4.53 -16.55 -16.72
N LYS A 4 4.54 -17.88 -16.88
CA LYS A 4 4.12 -18.54 -18.13
C LYS A 4 2.71 -18.14 -18.56
N LEU A 5 1.79 -18.04 -17.61
CA LEU A 5 0.40 -17.68 -17.89
C LEU A 5 0.29 -16.19 -18.26
N ALA A 6 0.97 -15.31 -17.53
CA ALA A 6 1.05 -13.89 -17.86
C ALA A 6 1.60 -13.64 -19.28
N SER A 7 2.70 -14.31 -19.63
CA SER A 7 3.30 -14.23 -20.98
C SER A 7 2.34 -14.68 -22.09
N LYS A 8 1.57 -15.77 -21.87
CA LYS A 8 0.51 -16.19 -22.82
C LYS A 8 -0.59 -15.15 -23.06
N HIS A 9 -0.77 -14.23 -22.12
CA HIS A 9 -1.73 -13.13 -22.21
C HIS A 9 -1.09 -11.79 -22.61
N GLY A 10 0.14 -11.81 -23.13
CA GLY A 10 0.83 -10.61 -23.62
C GLY A 10 1.22 -9.62 -22.52
N THR A 11 1.35 -10.08 -21.28
CA THR A 11 1.85 -9.27 -20.17
C THR A 11 3.29 -8.82 -20.43
N GLN A 12 3.64 -7.60 -20.01
CA GLN A 12 4.99 -7.03 -20.18
C GLN A 12 5.82 -7.11 -18.90
N ILE A 13 5.16 -6.99 -17.74
CA ILE A 13 5.78 -7.05 -16.40
C ILE A 13 4.91 -7.86 -15.44
N ILE A 14 5.54 -8.70 -14.62
CA ILE A 14 4.89 -9.44 -13.54
C ILE A 14 5.58 -9.13 -12.21
N VAL A 15 4.78 -8.90 -11.16
CA VAL A 15 5.24 -8.62 -9.80
C VAL A 15 4.80 -9.77 -8.90
N PHE A 16 5.73 -10.31 -8.12
CA PHE A 16 5.48 -11.28 -7.06
C PHE A 16 5.45 -10.61 -5.68
N PRO A 17 4.78 -11.20 -4.68
CA PRO A 17 4.67 -10.61 -3.36
C PRO A 17 5.99 -10.55 -2.58
N GLU A 18 6.02 -9.69 -1.56
CA GLU A 18 7.01 -9.74 -0.49
C GLU A 18 6.97 -11.10 0.22
N ASP A 19 8.13 -11.63 0.58
CA ASP A 19 8.31 -12.99 1.10
C ASP A 19 7.77 -14.09 0.17
N GLY A 20 7.46 -13.81 -1.10
CA GLY A 20 6.80 -14.74 -2.01
C GLY A 20 7.56 -16.06 -2.26
N ILE A 21 8.88 -16.06 -2.03
CA ILE A 21 9.75 -17.24 -2.15
C ILE A 21 10.01 -17.89 -0.79
N ASP A 22 10.32 -17.09 0.24
CA ASP A 22 10.79 -17.57 1.54
C ASP A 22 9.67 -17.90 2.54
N TYR A 23 8.44 -17.45 2.26
CA TYR A 23 7.26 -17.62 3.13
C TYR A 23 7.02 -19.06 3.60
N ALA A 24 7.31 -20.06 2.75
CA ALA A 24 7.11 -21.47 3.09
C ALA A 24 8.22 -22.10 3.97
N VAL A 25 9.30 -21.37 4.25
CA VAL A 25 10.53 -21.95 4.82
C VAL A 25 11.06 -21.22 6.04
N ALA A 26 10.28 -20.27 6.59
CA ALA A 26 10.55 -19.55 7.82
C ALA A 26 10.78 -20.52 9.00
N GLY A 27 12.06 -20.80 9.28
CA GLY A 27 12.51 -21.69 10.35
C GLY A 27 13.67 -22.61 9.96
N ARG A 28 13.83 -22.99 8.68
CA ARG A 28 14.91 -23.91 8.23
C ARG A 28 15.93 -23.29 7.27
N LEU A 29 15.64 -22.16 6.63
CA LEU A 29 16.55 -21.49 5.67
C LEU A 29 17.28 -20.25 6.18
N LEU A 30 17.13 -19.88 7.46
CA LEU A 30 17.81 -18.70 8.03
C LEU A 30 19.35 -18.72 7.89
N GLN A 31 19.95 -19.89 7.67
CA GLN A 31 21.39 -20.03 7.43
C GLN A 31 21.80 -19.93 5.95
N ARG A 32 20.86 -19.84 5.01
CA ARG A 32 21.07 -20.04 3.56
C ARG A 32 20.74 -18.83 2.68
N PHE A 33 20.51 -17.65 3.23
CA PHE A 33 20.43 -16.45 2.40
C PHE A 33 21.72 -16.27 1.60
N ASP A 34 21.57 -16.06 0.29
CA ASP A 34 22.67 -15.74 -0.61
C ASP A 34 23.01 -14.26 -0.49
N GLU A 35 24.30 -13.93 -0.64
CA GLU A 35 24.68 -12.57 -0.97
C GLU A 35 24.42 -12.35 -2.45
N ILE A 36 23.76 -11.23 -2.78
CA ILE A 36 23.53 -10.85 -4.16
C ILE A 36 24.29 -9.56 -4.49
N PRO A 37 24.93 -9.48 -5.67
CA PRO A 37 25.69 -8.30 -6.06
C PRO A 37 24.77 -7.09 -6.26
N ASP A 38 25.38 -5.93 -6.37
CA ASP A 38 24.69 -4.76 -6.89
C ASP A 38 24.68 -4.83 -8.42
N PRO A 39 23.51 -4.86 -9.08
CA PRO A 39 23.43 -4.98 -10.54
C PRO A 39 24.14 -3.84 -11.27
N GLU A 40 24.25 -2.65 -10.67
CA GLU A 40 24.95 -1.52 -11.28
C GLU A 40 26.48 -1.70 -11.30
N THR A 41 27.00 -2.61 -10.48
CA THR A 41 28.43 -2.95 -10.42
C THR A 41 28.81 -4.12 -11.34
N LEU A 42 27.83 -4.79 -11.96
CA LEU A 42 28.07 -5.93 -12.84
C LEU A 42 28.45 -5.46 -14.24
N ASP A 43 29.44 -6.11 -14.85
CA ASP A 43 29.69 -5.97 -16.28
C ASP A 43 28.51 -6.54 -17.08
N SER A 44 28.25 -5.96 -18.24
CA SER A 44 27.35 -6.45 -19.28
C SER A 44 27.53 -7.93 -19.63
N SER A 45 28.73 -8.50 -19.46
CA SER A 45 28.97 -9.93 -19.68
C SER A 45 28.50 -10.82 -18.53
N ASN A 46 28.17 -10.26 -17.35
CA ASN A 46 27.87 -10.98 -16.12
C ASN A 46 26.52 -10.55 -15.50
N ASN A 47 25.79 -9.64 -16.13
CA ASN A 47 24.50 -9.14 -15.64
C ASN A 47 23.34 -10.11 -15.93
N ASN A 48 23.56 -11.22 -16.64
CA ASN A 48 22.52 -12.19 -16.97
C ASN A 48 22.78 -13.55 -16.28
N PRO A 49 22.21 -13.78 -15.09
CA PRO A 49 22.40 -15.02 -14.34
C PRO A 49 21.96 -16.28 -15.10
N CYS A 50 20.99 -16.20 -16.01
CA CYS A 50 20.53 -17.35 -16.79
C CYS A 50 21.55 -17.85 -17.82
N ILE A 51 22.32 -16.94 -18.43
CA ILE A 51 23.32 -17.28 -19.46
C ILE A 51 24.68 -17.57 -18.82
N HIS A 52 25.10 -16.70 -17.90
CA HIS A 52 26.44 -16.66 -17.37
C HIS A 52 26.46 -17.28 -15.97
N ASP A 53 26.22 -18.59 -15.92
CA ASP A 53 26.40 -19.37 -14.68
C ASP A 53 27.91 -19.58 -14.46
N HIS A 54 28.59 -18.57 -13.92
CA HIS A 54 29.94 -18.76 -13.41
C HIS A 54 29.88 -19.62 -12.14
N HIS A 55 29.86 -20.93 -12.35
CA HIS A 55 30.24 -22.03 -11.46
C HIS A 55 30.38 -21.65 -9.97
N SER A 56 29.39 -22.06 -9.18
CA SER A 56 29.42 -22.24 -7.71
C SER A 56 29.23 -21.01 -6.79
N LYS A 57 29.06 -19.78 -7.30
CA LYS A 57 28.83 -18.58 -6.46
C LYS A 57 27.55 -17.78 -6.73
N SER A 58 26.85 -18.01 -7.85
CA SER A 58 25.61 -17.29 -8.16
C SER A 58 24.43 -17.86 -7.39
N SER A 59 23.60 -16.98 -6.80
CA SER A 59 22.37 -17.40 -6.12
C SER A 59 21.48 -18.22 -7.06
N TYR A 60 21.06 -19.41 -6.61
CA TYR A 60 20.12 -20.25 -7.35
C TYR A 60 18.83 -19.50 -7.67
N ILE A 61 18.33 -18.73 -6.70
CA ILE A 61 17.10 -17.95 -6.84
C ILE A 61 17.24 -16.91 -7.95
N LEU A 62 18.36 -16.17 -8.00
CA LEU A 62 18.60 -15.18 -9.07
C LEU A 62 18.64 -15.84 -10.45
N ARG A 63 19.29 -17.00 -10.58
CA ARG A 63 19.36 -17.72 -11.86
C ARG A 63 17.98 -18.15 -12.34
N GLU A 64 17.19 -18.77 -11.47
CA GLU A 64 15.85 -19.24 -11.84
C GLU A 64 14.93 -18.07 -12.22
N LEU A 65 14.98 -16.95 -11.49
CA LEU A 65 14.21 -15.74 -11.82
C LEU A 65 14.66 -15.12 -13.15
N SER A 66 15.97 -15.04 -13.39
CA SER A 66 16.55 -14.59 -14.66
C SER A 66 16.08 -15.45 -15.83
N CYS A 67 16.10 -16.78 -15.68
CA CYS A 67 15.61 -17.69 -16.73
C CYS A 67 14.09 -17.57 -16.93
N ILE A 68 13.30 -17.42 -15.87
CA ILE A 68 11.85 -17.17 -15.99
C ILE A 68 11.59 -15.89 -16.79
N ALA A 69 12.33 -14.80 -16.51
CA ALA A 69 12.18 -13.54 -17.22
C ALA A 69 12.51 -13.69 -18.71
N ARG A 70 13.63 -14.35 -19.02
CA ARG A 70 14.09 -14.63 -20.39
C ARG A 70 13.15 -15.55 -21.16
N ASP A 71 12.81 -16.71 -20.59
CA ASP A 71 12.05 -17.77 -21.27
C ASP A 71 10.62 -17.34 -21.60
N TYR A 72 10.09 -16.37 -20.85
CA TYR A 72 8.73 -15.85 -21.03
C TYR A 72 8.70 -14.40 -21.55
N GLU A 73 9.86 -13.81 -21.83
CA GLU A 73 10.04 -12.44 -22.33
C GLU A 73 9.31 -11.39 -21.47
N LEU A 74 9.44 -11.51 -20.14
CA LEU A 74 8.78 -10.66 -19.15
C LEU A 74 9.81 -9.86 -18.35
N TYR A 75 9.46 -8.62 -18.00
CA TYR A 75 10.05 -8.02 -16.81
C TYR A 75 9.52 -8.78 -15.58
N VAL A 76 10.41 -9.24 -14.71
CA VAL A 76 10.05 -10.01 -13.51
C VAL A 76 10.54 -9.28 -12.29
N VAL A 77 9.62 -9.07 -11.34
CA VAL A 77 9.94 -8.51 -10.02
C VAL A 77 9.57 -9.51 -8.95
N ALA A 78 10.52 -9.82 -8.08
CA ALA A 78 10.33 -10.77 -6.99
C ALA A 78 11.05 -10.30 -5.72
N ASN A 79 10.63 -10.84 -4.59
CA ASN A 79 11.16 -10.52 -3.28
C ASN A 79 11.61 -11.78 -2.55
N PHE A 80 12.77 -11.71 -1.90
CA PHE A 80 13.28 -12.73 -1.00
C PHE A 80 14.37 -12.17 -0.08
N GLY A 81 14.75 -12.93 0.93
CA GLY A 81 15.80 -12.61 1.87
C GLY A 81 17.20 -12.82 1.30
N THR A 82 18.08 -11.86 1.53
CA THR A 82 19.49 -11.93 1.09
C THR A 82 20.43 -11.55 2.25
N LYS A 83 21.73 -11.71 2.02
CA LYS A 83 22.77 -11.16 2.92
C LYS A 83 23.39 -9.91 2.32
N GLN A 84 23.75 -8.98 3.19
CA GLN A 84 24.73 -7.93 2.89
C GLN A 84 25.90 -8.10 3.85
N MET A 85 27.08 -8.43 3.32
CA MET A 85 28.28 -8.59 4.14
C MET A 85 28.70 -7.26 4.78
N CYS A 86 29.20 -7.34 6.01
CA CYS A 86 29.73 -6.19 6.75
C CYS A 86 30.84 -6.64 7.70
N SER A 87 31.70 -5.69 8.11
CA SER A 87 32.75 -5.99 9.10
C SER A 87 32.12 -6.19 10.48
N PRO A 88 32.29 -7.36 11.13
CA PRO A 88 31.65 -7.64 12.42
C PRO A 88 31.92 -6.55 13.46
N ASN A 89 30.87 -6.12 14.17
CA ASN A 89 30.92 -5.09 15.22
C ASN A 89 31.37 -3.68 14.77
N GLU A 90 31.54 -3.44 13.47
CA GLU A 90 31.82 -2.11 12.92
C GLU A 90 30.51 -1.37 12.59
N PRO A 91 30.50 -0.02 12.65
CA PRO A 91 29.37 0.78 12.21
C PRO A 91 29.04 0.58 10.72
N ILE A 92 27.75 0.48 10.40
CA ILE A 92 27.24 0.40 9.03
C ILE A 92 25.92 1.19 8.92
N GLY A 93 25.98 2.36 8.27
CA GLY A 93 24.88 3.31 8.28
C GLY A 93 24.54 3.76 9.71
N GLU A 94 23.28 3.64 10.09
CA GLU A 94 22.77 3.95 11.45
C GLU A 94 22.82 2.74 12.41
N SER A 95 23.39 1.61 11.97
CA SER A 95 23.42 0.35 12.72
C SER A 95 24.83 -0.13 13.00
N ILE A 96 24.96 -1.16 13.85
CA ILE A 96 26.22 -1.89 14.08
C ILE A 96 26.10 -3.24 13.40
N CYS A 97 27.12 -3.62 12.63
CA CYS A 97 27.16 -4.93 11.98
C CYS A 97 27.11 -6.06 13.03
N PRO A 98 26.23 -7.05 12.88
CA PRO A 98 26.18 -8.20 13.78
C PRO A 98 27.50 -8.95 13.85
N GLU A 99 27.75 -9.66 14.96
CA GLU A 99 28.92 -10.54 15.11
C GLU A 99 29.02 -11.60 13.99
N SER A 100 27.89 -11.95 13.37
CA SER A 100 27.85 -12.87 12.22
C SER A 100 28.48 -12.32 10.94
N GLY A 101 28.81 -11.03 10.87
CA GLY A 101 29.47 -10.40 9.73
C GLY A 101 28.56 -10.11 8.52
N TYR A 102 27.25 -10.11 8.72
CA TYR A 102 26.29 -9.74 7.67
C TYR A 102 24.97 -9.26 8.26
N LEU A 103 24.29 -8.41 7.49
CA LEU A 103 22.89 -8.03 7.69
C LEU A 103 21.98 -8.93 6.85
N LYS A 104 20.80 -9.28 7.40
CA LYS A 104 19.73 -10.00 6.70
C LYS A 104 18.82 -8.97 6.04
N MET A 105 18.76 -8.96 4.71
CA MET A 105 18.03 -7.94 3.95
C MET A 105 16.76 -8.52 3.35
N ASN A 106 15.65 -7.81 3.49
CA ASN A 106 14.45 -8.00 2.69
C ASN A 106 14.66 -7.30 1.34
N THR A 107 14.65 -8.06 0.24
CA THR A 107 15.21 -7.57 -1.03
C THR A 107 14.30 -7.85 -2.22
N ASP A 108 13.90 -6.78 -2.90
CA ASP A 108 13.30 -6.84 -4.22
C ASP A 108 14.39 -6.90 -5.31
N VAL A 109 14.16 -7.72 -6.32
CA VAL A 109 15.01 -7.83 -7.51
C VAL A 109 14.19 -7.65 -8.77
N VAL A 110 14.79 -7.03 -9.78
CA VAL A 110 14.16 -6.76 -11.07
C VAL A 110 15.00 -7.35 -12.19
N PHE A 111 14.35 -8.13 -13.05
CA PHE A 111 14.91 -8.66 -14.29
C PHE A 111 14.19 -8.07 -15.49
N ASP A 112 14.94 -7.80 -16.57
CA ASP A 112 14.36 -7.45 -17.86
C ASP A 112 13.93 -8.69 -18.67
N GLN A 113 13.32 -8.46 -19.84
CA GLN A 113 12.81 -9.51 -20.72
C GLN A 113 13.90 -10.43 -21.30
N GLN A 114 15.18 -10.03 -21.23
CA GLN A 114 16.30 -10.87 -21.66
C GLN A 114 16.86 -11.71 -20.51
N GLY A 115 16.35 -11.49 -19.29
CA GLY A 115 16.84 -12.11 -18.06
C GLY A 115 18.00 -11.35 -17.41
N ASN A 116 18.32 -10.13 -17.85
CA ASN A 116 19.38 -9.36 -17.19
C ASN A 116 18.87 -8.88 -15.82
N PHE A 117 19.70 -9.02 -14.80
CA PHE A 117 19.47 -8.48 -13.47
C PHE A 117 19.77 -6.97 -13.49
N ILE A 118 18.73 -6.14 -13.45
CA ILE A 118 18.86 -4.70 -13.72
C ILE A 118 18.75 -3.82 -12.48
N LYS A 119 18.02 -4.25 -11.45
CA LYS A 119 17.85 -3.50 -10.20
C LYS A 119 17.68 -4.41 -8.99
N ARG A 120 18.14 -3.91 -7.84
CA ARG A 120 17.96 -4.47 -6.51
C ARG A 120 17.48 -3.34 -5.60
N TYR A 121 16.47 -3.60 -4.78
CA TYR A 121 16.04 -2.71 -3.71
C TYR A 121 16.03 -3.47 -2.39
N ARG A 122 16.69 -2.92 -1.36
CA ARG A 122 16.63 -3.43 0.02
C ARG A 122 15.68 -2.58 0.84
N LYS A 123 14.69 -3.24 1.45
CA LYS A 123 13.63 -2.59 2.25
C LYS A 123 14.21 -1.67 3.32
N TYR A 124 13.77 -0.42 3.29
CA TYR A 124 14.31 0.63 4.16
C TYR A 124 13.52 0.73 5.47
N ASN A 125 12.19 0.66 5.40
CA ASN A 125 11.32 0.71 6.57
C ASN A 125 10.85 -0.70 6.93
N VAL A 126 11.59 -1.36 7.82
CA VAL A 126 11.32 -2.74 8.22
C VAL A 126 10.21 -2.78 9.27
N TYR A 127 9.24 -3.68 9.08
CA TYR A 127 8.19 -3.93 10.07
C TYR A 127 8.69 -4.93 11.14
N ILE A 128 7.79 -5.62 11.84
CA ILE A 128 8.13 -6.65 12.84
C ILE A 128 8.61 -7.92 12.11
N GLU A 129 9.78 -7.83 11.49
CA GLU A 129 10.39 -8.85 10.65
C GLU A 129 11.71 -9.36 11.25
N ILE A 130 12.23 -10.44 10.67
CA ILE A 130 13.55 -11.01 11.02
C ILE A 130 14.73 -10.32 10.30
N PHE A 131 14.41 -9.38 9.41
CA PHE A 131 15.33 -8.63 8.58
C PHE A 131 15.82 -7.37 9.31
N ASP A 132 17.00 -6.91 8.90
CA ASP A 132 17.62 -5.69 9.39
C ASP A 132 17.24 -4.52 8.47
N LYS A 133 17.22 -3.29 9.00
CA LYS A 133 17.02 -2.07 8.20
C LYS A 133 18.18 -1.92 7.21
N ALA A 134 17.87 -1.59 5.96
CA ALA A 134 18.91 -1.31 4.98
C ALA A 134 19.80 -0.14 5.45
N PRO A 135 21.13 -0.28 5.43
CA PRO A 135 22.03 0.72 6.02
C PRO A 135 22.12 2.02 5.20
N THR A 136 21.67 1.99 3.95
CA THR A 136 21.65 3.12 3.03
C THR A 136 20.27 3.19 2.37
N LEU A 137 19.73 4.41 2.25
CA LEU A 137 18.51 4.65 1.48
C LEU A 137 18.78 4.40 -0.01
N GLU A 138 18.13 3.39 -0.57
CA GLU A 138 18.19 3.09 -2.01
C GLU A 138 16.94 3.68 -2.71
N LEU A 139 17.14 4.60 -3.67
CA LEU A 139 16.06 5.19 -4.49
C LEU A 139 15.96 4.50 -5.86
N VAL A 140 15.44 3.27 -5.85
CA VAL A 140 15.50 2.36 -6.99
C VAL A 140 14.42 2.69 -8.02
N HIS A 141 14.87 3.06 -9.22
CA HIS A 141 14.02 3.34 -10.37
C HIS A 141 14.69 2.88 -11.67
N PHE A 142 13.90 2.59 -12.70
CA PHE A 142 14.40 2.16 -14.02
C PHE A 142 13.42 2.51 -15.14
N ASP A 143 13.97 2.69 -16.34
CA ASP A 143 13.21 3.01 -17.54
C ASP A 143 12.91 1.76 -18.36
N THR A 144 11.72 1.72 -18.96
CA THR A 144 11.28 0.67 -19.89
C THR A 144 10.65 1.33 -21.13
N PRO A 145 10.41 0.58 -22.23
CA PRO A 145 9.65 1.10 -23.38
C PRO A 145 8.19 1.49 -23.07
N PHE A 146 7.70 1.26 -21.86
CA PHE A 146 6.30 1.48 -21.46
C PHE A 146 6.16 2.25 -20.14
N GLY A 147 7.19 2.99 -19.75
CA GLY A 147 7.15 3.93 -18.63
C GLY A 147 8.36 3.83 -17.71
N ARG A 148 8.48 4.79 -16.80
CA ARG A 148 9.46 4.79 -15.72
C ARG A 148 8.88 4.15 -14.46
N PHE A 149 9.62 3.21 -13.88
CA PHE A 149 9.22 2.44 -12.72
C PHE A 149 10.02 2.81 -11.48
N GLY A 150 9.35 2.89 -10.33
CA GLY A 150 9.97 2.90 -9.00
C GLY A 150 9.65 1.62 -8.24
N VAL A 151 10.53 1.22 -7.31
CA VAL A 151 10.35 0.01 -6.50
C VAL A 151 10.50 0.36 -5.02
N PHE A 152 9.54 -0.08 -4.21
CA PHE A 152 9.64 -0.11 -2.76
C PHE A 152 8.73 -1.20 -2.19
N THR A 153 8.93 -1.58 -0.93
CA THR A 153 8.31 -2.79 -0.37
C THR A 153 7.41 -2.47 0.82
N CYS A 154 6.16 -2.89 0.75
CA CYS A 154 5.23 -2.95 1.90
C CYS A 154 5.21 -1.69 2.80
N PHE A 155 5.81 -1.79 3.98
CA PHE A 155 5.76 -0.77 5.02
C PHE A 155 6.44 0.54 4.62
N ASP A 156 7.30 0.54 3.60
CA ASP A 156 7.86 1.76 3.00
C ASP A 156 6.80 2.77 2.55
N MET A 157 5.61 2.30 2.13
CA MET A 157 4.52 3.16 1.65
C MET A 157 4.03 4.17 2.69
N ILE A 158 4.23 3.86 3.99
CA ILE A 158 3.80 4.71 5.11
C ILE A 158 4.74 5.90 5.31
N PHE A 159 5.97 5.85 4.79
CA PHE A 159 7.03 6.82 5.08
C PHE A 159 7.40 7.67 3.86
N ARG A 160 8.12 8.77 4.09
CA ARG A 160 8.61 9.63 3.01
C ARG A 160 9.63 8.90 2.14
N HIS A 161 10.59 8.27 2.80
CA HIS A 161 11.72 7.60 2.16
C HIS A 161 11.48 6.10 2.12
N PRO A 162 11.56 5.42 0.96
CA PRO A 162 11.78 5.97 -0.39
C PRO A 162 10.51 6.42 -1.13
N ALA A 163 9.31 6.12 -0.60
CA ALA A 163 8.07 6.10 -1.39
C ALA A 163 7.70 7.46 -2.04
N ILE A 164 7.79 8.56 -1.29
CA ILE A 164 7.48 9.91 -1.79
C ILE A 164 8.60 10.42 -2.70
N ASP A 165 9.85 10.18 -2.33
CA ASP A 165 11.02 10.61 -3.13
C ASP A 165 11.03 10.03 -4.54
N LEU A 166 10.62 8.77 -4.69
CA LEU A 166 10.52 8.14 -6.01
C LEU A 166 9.53 8.89 -6.92
N VAL A 167 8.42 9.36 -6.36
CA VAL A 167 7.41 10.12 -7.12
C VAL A 167 7.83 11.57 -7.34
N GLU A 168 8.29 12.25 -6.28
CA GLU A 168 8.55 13.69 -6.32
C GLU A 168 9.91 14.03 -6.91
N THR A 169 10.93 13.22 -6.68
CA THR A 169 12.31 13.46 -7.16
C THR A 169 12.57 12.73 -8.46
N HIS A 170 12.25 11.43 -8.53
CA HIS A 170 12.55 10.61 -9.71
C HIS A 170 11.44 10.58 -10.78
N LYS A 171 10.29 11.19 -10.47
CA LYS A 171 9.15 11.37 -11.39
C LYS A 171 8.71 10.06 -12.04
N VAL A 172 8.65 8.99 -11.27
CA VAL A 172 8.20 7.67 -11.77
C VAL A 172 6.74 7.71 -12.22
N ASP A 173 6.42 6.93 -13.26
CA ASP A 173 5.07 6.78 -13.78
C ASP A 173 4.30 5.69 -13.02
N THR A 174 5.01 4.60 -12.70
CA THR A 174 4.47 3.40 -12.08
C THR A 174 5.31 2.98 -10.88
N ILE A 175 4.64 2.58 -9.80
CA ILE A 175 5.24 1.94 -8.63
C ILE A 175 5.02 0.44 -8.71
N ILE A 176 6.09 -0.32 -8.53
CA ILE A 176 6.06 -1.75 -8.26
C ILE A 176 6.09 -1.93 -6.75
N PHE A 177 5.12 -2.66 -6.22
CA PHE A 177 4.91 -2.79 -4.78
C PHE A 177 4.69 -4.25 -4.36
N PRO A 178 5.76 -5.04 -4.19
CA PRO A 178 5.72 -6.30 -3.47
C PRO A 178 5.32 -6.01 -2.01
N THR A 179 4.37 -6.77 -1.49
CA THR A 179 3.87 -6.53 -0.13
C THR A 179 3.40 -7.79 0.57
N TYR A 180 3.59 -7.80 1.89
CA TYR A 180 2.98 -8.73 2.83
C TYR A 180 2.25 -7.87 3.87
N TRP A 181 1.12 -7.33 3.45
CA TRP A 181 0.36 -6.35 4.22
C TRP A 181 -0.56 -7.02 5.26
N TYR A 182 -0.64 -6.45 6.45
CA TYR A 182 -1.60 -6.85 7.47
C TYR A 182 -2.70 -5.79 7.56
N ASP A 183 -3.92 -6.15 7.18
CA ASP A 183 -5.04 -5.22 7.18
C ASP A 183 -5.34 -4.71 8.58
N GLU A 184 -5.39 -3.39 8.73
CA GLU A 184 -5.81 -2.73 9.96
C GLU A 184 -6.98 -1.79 9.68
N LEU A 185 -8.13 -2.08 10.29
CA LEU A 185 -9.36 -1.33 10.04
C LEU A 185 -9.46 -0.12 10.96
N PRO A 186 -9.99 1.02 10.46
CA PRO A 186 -10.79 1.12 9.23
C PRO A 186 -10.06 1.71 8.00
N LEU A 187 -8.77 2.04 8.13
CA LEU A 187 -8.07 2.91 7.16
C LEU A 187 -6.97 2.21 6.36
N LEU A 188 -6.42 1.12 6.89
CA LEU A 188 -5.19 0.50 6.42
C LEU A 188 -5.44 -0.96 6.01
N SER A 189 -6.56 -1.27 5.35
CA SER A 189 -6.56 -2.48 4.52
C SER A 189 -5.72 -2.25 3.26
N ALA A 190 -5.09 -3.30 2.76
CA ALA A 190 -4.15 -3.27 1.64
C ALA A 190 -4.73 -2.50 0.46
N VAL A 191 -5.86 -2.96 -0.08
CA VAL A 191 -6.47 -2.36 -1.28
C VAL A 191 -6.96 -0.94 -1.07
N GLN A 192 -7.42 -0.59 0.14
CA GLN A 192 -7.85 0.78 0.43
C GLN A 192 -6.70 1.77 0.41
N TYR A 193 -5.64 1.46 1.15
CA TYR A 193 -4.55 2.39 1.33
C TYR A 193 -3.69 2.49 0.07
N GLN A 194 -3.47 1.37 -0.63
CA GLN A 194 -2.73 1.34 -1.91
C GLN A 194 -3.48 2.10 -3.03
N ASP A 195 -4.81 1.94 -3.10
CA ASP A 195 -5.65 2.75 -4.00
C ASP A 195 -5.56 4.24 -3.68
N ALA A 196 -5.75 4.63 -2.41
CA ALA A 196 -5.73 6.02 -2.00
C ALA A 196 -4.35 6.66 -2.19
N TRP A 197 -3.27 5.91 -1.91
CA TRP A 197 -1.89 6.34 -2.12
C TRP A 197 -1.60 6.56 -3.59
N SER A 198 -1.88 5.57 -4.45
CA SER A 198 -1.66 5.69 -5.90
C SER A 198 -2.48 6.82 -6.53
N TYR A 199 -3.73 7.00 -6.06
CA TYR A 199 -4.58 8.10 -6.48
C TYR A 199 -4.02 9.47 -6.08
N ARG A 200 -3.62 9.64 -4.81
CA ARG A 200 -3.08 10.93 -4.32
C ARG A 200 -1.73 11.26 -4.94
N MET A 201 -0.85 10.27 -5.08
CA MET A 201 0.47 10.43 -5.68
C MET A 201 0.41 10.48 -7.21
N ASN A 202 -0.76 10.23 -7.79
CA ASN A 202 -1.02 10.25 -9.22
C ASN A 202 -0.05 9.36 -9.99
N VAL A 203 0.07 8.10 -9.58
CA VAL A 203 0.92 7.08 -10.24
C VAL A 203 0.13 5.79 -10.43
N THR A 204 0.51 4.99 -11.43
CA THR A 204 0.04 3.61 -11.49
C THR A 204 0.72 2.81 -10.39
N MET A 205 0.02 1.88 -9.76
CA MET A 205 0.60 0.98 -8.76
C MET A 205 0.30 -0.48 -9.09
N LEU A 206 1.35 -1.30 -9.11
CA LEU A 206 1.29 -2.76 -9.26
C LEU A 206 1.58 -3.40 -7.90
N ALA A 207 0.53 -3.62 -7.12
CA ALA A 207 0.62 -4.18 -5.78
C ALA A 207 0.40 -5.70 -5.80
N SER A 208 1.40 -6.46 -5.38
CA SER A 208 1.32 -7.92 -5.28
C SER A 208 1.41 -8.34 -3.83
N ASN A 209 0.34 -8.93 -3.29
CA ASN A 209 0.22 -9.29 -1.89
C ASN A 209 0.19 -10.80 -1.68
N ILE A 210 0.62 -11.25 -0.51
CA ILE A 210 0.40 -12.61 -0.05
C ILE A 210 -1.11 -12.85 0.15
N LEU A 211 -1.57 -14.11 0.02
CA LEU A 211 -2.93 -14.49 0.34
C LEU A 211 -2.93 -15.35 1.61
N LYS A 212 -3.24 -14.71 2.74
CA LYS A 212 -3.32 -15.30 4.07
C LYS A 212 -4.43 -14.64 4.91
N PRO A 213 -5.72 -14.99 4.67
CA PRO A 213 -6.85 -14.38 5.35
C PRO A 213 -6.77 -14.43 6.89
N GLU A 214 -6.19 -15.48 7.45
CA GLU A 214 -6.09 -15.69 8.90
C GLU A 214 -5.18 -14.70 9.64
N THR A 215 -4.33 -13.97 8.91
CA THR A 215 -3.54 -12.85 9.44
C THR A 215 -4.02 -11.49 8.93
N GLY A 216 -5.09 -11.46 8.13
CA GLY A 216 -5.56 -10.23 7.49
C GLY A 216 -4.71 -9.79 6.31
N THR A 217 -4.04 -10.73 5.66
CA THR A 217 -3.22 -10.45 4.49
C THR A 217 -3.98 -10.90 3.26
N VAL A 218 -4.69 -9.96 2.66
CA VAL A 218 -5.47 -10.19 1.45
C VAL A 218 -5.37 -8.98 0.54
N GLY A 219 -5.72 -9.18 -0.72
CA GLY A 219 -5.84 -8.09 -1.68
C GLY A 219 -4.53 -7.68 -2.33
N SER A 220 -4.43 -8.01 -3.61
CA SER A 220 -3.47 -7.49 -4.59
C SER A 220 -4.22 -6.56 -5.54
N GLY A 221 -3.52 -5.66 -6.24
CA GLY A 221 -4.19 -4.74 -7.14
C GLY A 221 -3.30 -4.11 -8.20
N ILE A 222 -3.95 -3.70 -9.28
CA ILE A 222 -3.43 -2.83 -10.33
C ILE A 222 -4.28 -1.56 -10.24
N PHE A 223 -3.69 -0.46 -9.78
CA PHE A 223 -4.38 0.81 -9.58
C PHE A 223 -3.87 1.84 -10.60
N ALA A 224 -4.67 2.21 -11.61
CA ALA A 224 -4.24 3.06 -12.72
C ALA A 224 -5.32 4.08 -13.12
N ASN A 225 -5.16 5.36 -12.75
CA ASN A 225 -6.17 6.41 -13.01
C ASN A 225 -7.57 5.99 -12.51
N ASP A 226 -8.63 6.11 -13.32
CA ASP A 226 -9.97 5.67 -12.93
C ASP A 226 -10.18 4.14 -13.01
N ASP A 227 -9.24 3.43 -13.65
CA ASP A 227 -9.29 1.98 -13.85
C ASP A 227 -8.46 1.28 -12.77
N PHE A 228 -9.12 0.52 -11.91
CA PHE A 228 -8.42 -0.30 -10.94
C PHE A 228 -9.04 -1.68 -10.80
N HIS A 229 -8.17 -2.67 -10.71
CA HIS A 229 -8.53 -4.06 -10.59
C HIS A 229 -7.83 -4.64 -9.38
N TYR A 230 -8.55 -5.37 -8.56
CA TYR A 230 -8.00 -5.92 -7.33
C TYR A 230 -8.67 -7.22 -6.95
N THR A 231 -8.03 -7.93 -6.04
CA THR A 231 -8.56 -9.07 -5.31
C THR A 231 -8.89 -8.62 -3.88
N GLY A 232 -9.72 -9.40 -3.18
CA GLY A 232 -10.17 -9.08 -1.84
C GLY A 232 -10.22 -10.30 -0.90
N SER A 233 -10.76 -10.11 0.30
CA SER A 233 -11.00 -11.18 1.29
C SER A 233 -11.94 -12.28 0.80
N GLU A 234 -12.75 -12.01 -0.22
CA GLU A 234 -13.56 -13.01 -0.92
C GLU A 234 -12.73 -13.98 -1.78
N THR A 235 -11.47 -13.64 -2.06
CA THR A 235 -10.54 -14.44 -2.86
C THR A 235 -10.04 -15.61 -2.03
N LYS A 236 -10.44 -16.84 -2.38
CA LYS A 236 -10.13 -18.04 -1.60
C LYS A 236 -8.93 -18.85 -2.12
N LYS A 237 -8.31 -18.40 -3.21
CA LYS A 237 -7.21 -19.10 -3.89
C LYS A 237 -6.20 -18.11 -4.45
N SER A 238 -4.94 -18.56 -4.56
CA SER A 238 -3.88 -17.81 -5.23
C SER A 238 -4.32 -17.43 -6.64
N SER A 239 -4.14 -16.15 -6.96
CA SER A 239 -4.70 -15.53 -8.16
C SER A 239 -3.62 -14.74 -8.91
N LEU A 240 -3.71 -14.75 -10.23
CA LEU A 240 -2.96 -13.86 -11.12
C LEU A 240 -3.93 -12.82 -11.66
N LEU A 241 -3.61 -11.55 -11.44
CA LEU A 241 -4.36 -10.43 -11.96
C LEU A 241 -3.62 -9.85 -13.17
N ILE A 242 -4.31 -9.77 -14.31
CA ILE A 242 -3.80 -9.17 -15.54
C ILE A 242 -4.72 -8.03 -15.95
N ALA A 243 -4.14 -6.88 -16.28
CA ALA A 243 -4.85 -5.74 -16.85
C ALA A 243 -3.90 -4.92 -17.74
N SER A 244 -4.45 -4.29 -18.77
CA SER A 244 -3.74 -3.27 -19.55
C SER A 244 -3.82 -1.93 -18.85
N VAL A 245 -2.69 -1.23 -18.72
CA VAL A 245 -2.61 0.09 -18.09
C VAL A 245 -1.98 1.11 -19.05
N PRO A 246 -2.29 2.40 -18.93
CA PRO A 246 -1.65 3.44 -19.75
C PRO A 246 -0.13 3.47 -19.53
N LYS A 247 0.64 3.61 -20.62
CA LYS A 247 2.12 3.67 -20.58
C LYS A 247 2.65 4.97 -19.96
N PHE A 248 1.95 6.08 -20.20
CA PHE A 248 2.37 7.41 -19.81
C PHE A 248 1.19 8.20 -19.24
N LYS A 249 1.51 9.17 -18.40
CA LYS A 249 0.57 10.22 -17.98
C LYS A 249 0.30 11.15 -19.17
N SER A 250 -0.70 10.85 -20.00
CA SER A 250 -1.33 11.88 -20.84
C SER A 250 -2.57 12.41 -20.13
N SER A 251 -2.56 13.70 -19.82
CA SER A 251 -3.72 14.43 -19.32
C SER A 251 -4.88 14.25 -20.31
N GLY A 252 -5.92 13.53 -19.89
CA GLY A 252 -7.18 13.42 -20.63
C GLY A 252 -7.31 12.24 -21.60
N SER A 253 -6.33 11.35 -21.74
CA SER A 253 -6.56 10.11 -22.49
C SER A 253 -7.13 9.04 -21.56
N ARG A 254 -8.46 8.81 -21.59
CA ARG A 254 -9.00 7.52 -21.17
C ARG A 254 -8.32 6.43 -21.99
N CYS A 255 -7.92 5.34 -21.36
CA CYS A 255 -7.61 4.14 -22.11
C CYS A 255 -8.89 3.77 -22.88
N MET A 256 -8.89 3.98 -24.21
CA MET A 256 -10.11 3.77 -25.02
C MET A 256 -10.53 2.30 -25.07
N GLN A 257 -9.64 1.40 -24.64
CA GLN A 257 -9.96 0.01 -24.40
C GLN A 257 -10.19 -0.18 -22.90
N ALA A 258 -11.40 -0.59 -22.54
CA ALA A 258 -11.69 -1.06 -21.19
C ALA A 258 -10.64 -2.10 -20.83
N SER A 259 -9.91 -1.86 -19.74
CA SER A 259 -8.91 -2.80 -19.24
C SER A 259 -9.62 -4.10 -18.87
N GLU A 260 -9.43 -5.15 -19.68
CA GLU A 260 -10.05 -6.44 -19.43
C GLU A 260 -9.38 -7.07 -18.20
N LYS A 261 -10.13 -7.14 -17.10
CA LYS A 261 -9.70 -7.81 -15.88
C LYS A 261 -9.71 -9.31 -16.10
N LEU A 262 -8.53 -9.92 -16.10
CA LEU A 262 -8.43 -11.37 -16.07
C LEU A 262 -7.87 -11.80 -14.71
N VAL A 263 -8.71 -12.49 -13.92
CA VAL A 263 -8.29 -13.15 -12.68
C VAL A 263 -8.19 -14.64 -12.95
N LEU A 264 -6.97 -15.16 -12.94
CA LEU A 264 -6.69 -16.57 -13.18
C LEU A 264 -6.27 -17.24 -11.88
N GLU A 265 -6.90 -18.35 -11.53
CA GLU A 265 -6.42 -19.19 -10.44
C GLU A 265 -5.08 -19.81 -10.84
N THR A 266 -4.03 -19.58 -10.04
CA THR A 266 -2.67 -20.03 -10.41
C THR A 266 -2.36 -21.44 -9.98
N MET A 267 -3.16 -22.04 -9.07
CA MET A 267 -3.06 -23.44 -8.69
C MET A 267 -4.45 -24.03 -8.34
N PRO A 268 -4.71 -25.31 -8.69
CA PRO A 268 -5.79 -26.08 -8.08
C PRO A 268 -5.40 -26.41 -6.63
N GLY A 269 -5.51 -25.43 -5.74
CA GLY A 269 -5.28 -25.59 -4.30
C GLY A 269 -6.58 -25.78 -3.53
N GLU A 270 -6.48 -26.28 -2.30
CA GLU A 270 -7.59 -26.27 -1.35
C GLU A 270 -8.14 -24.85 -1.23
N THR A 271 -9.46 -24.72 -1.27
CA THR A 271 -10.11 -23.44 -1.01
C THR A 271 -9.75 -23.05 0.43
N MET A 272 -9.13 -21.88 0.62
CA MET A 272 -8.84 -21.40 1.97
C MET A 272 -10.18 -21.17 2.69
N LEU A 273 -10.51 -22.07 3.62
CA LEU A 273 -11.73 -22.01 4.43
C LEU A 273 -11.55 -21.12 5.68
N GLN A 274 -10.38 -20.53 5.86
CA GLN A 274 -10.01 -19.82 7.07
C GLN A 274 -10.67 -18.45 7.14
N GLN A 275 -11.11 -18.08 8.34
CA GLN A 275 -11.80 -16.82 8.58
C GLN A 275 -10.82 -15.64 8.44
N TYR A 276 -11.22 -14.65 7.65
CA TYR A 276 -10.53 -13.37 7.54
C TYR A 276 -10.43 -12.68 8.91
N LYS A 277 -9.20 -12.33 9.31
CA LYS A 277 -8.90 -11.53 10.51
C LYS A 277 -8.33 -10.18 10.10
N TYR A 278 -8.25 -9.25 11.04
CA TYR A 278 -7.68 -7.93 10.80
C TYR A 278 -7.26 -7.27 12.11
N GLY A 279 -6.28 -6.39 12.02
CA GLY A 279 -5.88 -5.46 13.07
C GLY A 279 -6.97 -4.42 13.34
N ASN A 280 -6.98 -3.90 14.55
CA ASN A 280 -7.89 -2.81 14.93
C ASN A 280 -7.08 -1.55 15.13
N TYR A 281 -7.46 -0.48 14.44
CA TYR A 281 -6.87 0.83 14.65
C TYR A 281 -6.99 1.23 16.12
N LYS A 282 -5.84 1.49 16.73
CA LYS A 282 -5.76 1.79 18.16
C LYS A 282 -6.21 3.23 18.40
N LEU A 283 -7.48 3.41 18.78
CA LEU A 283 -7.99 4.69 19.25
C LEU A 283 -7.25 5.13 20.53
N LEU A 284 -6.99 6.43 20.62
CA LEU A 284 -6.31 7.11 21.71
C LEU A 284 -7.30 7.91 22.54
N GLU A 285 -6.97 8.15 23.81
CA GLU A 285 -7.73 9.08 24.65
C GLU A 285 -7.67 10.52 24.12
N SER A 286 -6.60 10.85 23.39
CA SER A 286 -6.44 12.13 22.69
C SER A 286 -7.25 12.22 21.39
N ASP A 287 -7.87 11.14 20.91
CA ASP A 287 -8.72 11.22 19.72
C ASP A 287 -10.04 11.89 20.05
N LYS A 288 -10.53 12.71 19.11
CA LYS A 288 -11.90 13.19 19.17
C LYS A 288 -12.79 12.26 18.38
N ILE A 289 -13.82 11.72 19.05
CA ILE A 289 -14.79 10.79 18.46
C ILE A 289 -16.18 11.40 18.56
N LEU A 290 -16.89 11.47 17.44
CA LEU A 290 -18.29 11.86 17.37
C LEU A 290 -19.12 10.64 16.95
N ILE A 291 -20.11 10.26 17.77
CA ILE A 291 -21.06 9.20 17.44
C ILE A 291 -22.19 9.80 16.58
N LEU A 292 -22.51 9.15 15.48
CA LEU A 292 -23.60 9.57 14.60
C LEU A 292 -24.90 8.86 15.03
N ASN A 293 -25.89 9.65 15.46
CA ASN A 293 -27.19 9.16 15.93
C ASN A 293 -28.38 9.66 15.10
N GLU A 294 -28.16 10.65 14.24
CA GLU A 294 -29.20 11.30 13.44
C GLU A 294 -29.11 10.81 12.00
N ASN A 295 -30.23 10.56 11.34
CA ASN A 295 -30.20 10.09 9.95
C ASN A 295 -29.72 11.17 8.95
N GLU A 296 -29.64 12.43 9.37
CA GLU A 296 -29.14 13.53 8.56
C GLU A 296 -28.54 14.59 9.47
N ALA A 297 -27.29 14.99 9.23
CA ALA A 297 -26.64 16.05 9.99
C ALA A 297 -25.48 16.68 9.20
N SER A 298 -25.13 17.89 9.60
CA SER A 298 -23.93 18.60 9.16
C SER A 298 -23.21 19.16 10.39
N GLN A 299 -22.01 18.68 10.67
CA GLN A 299 -21.29 18.98 11.91
C GLN A 299 -19.80 19.15 11.68
N THR A 300 -19.19 20.11 12.36
CA THR A 300 -17.73 20.35 12.35
C THR A 300 -17.15 20.04 13.72
N VAL A 301 -16.10 19.23 13.75
CA VAL A 301 -15.38 18.86 14.97
C VAL A 301 -13.88 19.00 14.72
N CYS A 302 -13.17 19.60 15.67
CA CYS A 302 -11.72 19.77 15.60
C CYS A 302 -11.00 18.97 16.68
N ASN A 303 -9.79 18.52 16.36
CA ASN A 303 -8.84 17.93 17.29
C ASN A 303 -7.42 18.31 16.87
N GLY A 304 -6.66 18.94 17.78
CA GLY A 304 -5.38 19.55 17.42
C GLY A 304 -5.56 20.56 16.28
N GLN A 305 -4.78 20.39 15.22
CA GLN A 305 -4.77 21.25 14.04
C GLN A 305 -5.75 20.80 12.93
N VAL A 306 -6.42 19.67 13.12
CA VAL A 306 -7.38 19.10 12.18
C VAL A 306 -8.80 19.52 12.54
N CYS A 307 -9.48 20.20 11.64
CA CYS A 307 -10.93 20.41 11.71
C CYS A 307 -11.61 19.60 10.61
N CYS A 308 -12.61 18.82 10.98
CA CYS A 308 -13.31 17.87 10.12
C CYS A 308 -14.81 18.19 10.13
N THR A 309 -15.35 18.54 8.97
CA THR A 309 -16.77 18.71 8.72
C THR A 309 -17.32 17.46 8.05
N ILE A 310 -18.32 16.84 8.66
CA ILE A 310 -19.11 15.79 8.03
C ILE A 310 -20.49 16.33 7.67
N ASP A 311 -20.93 16.06 6.44
CA ASP A 311 -22.28 16.33 5.97
C ASP A 311 -22.85 15.06 5.36
N TYR A 312 -23.95 14.55 5.92
CA TYR A 312 -24.50 13.28 5.50
C TYR A 312 -26.02 13.21 5.62
N LYS A 313 -26.61 12.32 4.80
CA LYS A 313 -28.00 11.88 4.85
C LYS A 313 -28.03 10.39 4.56
N VAL A 314 -28.51 9.61 5.52
CA VAL A 314 -28.74 8.17 5.38
C VAL A 314 -29.99 7.93 4.54
N LYS A 315 -29.93 6.90 3.70
CA LYS A 315 -31.08 6.48 2.88
C LYS A 315 -32.28 6.17 3.77
N SER A 316 -33.45 6.72 3.43
CA SER A 316 -34.68 6.66 4.24
C SER A 316 -35.14 5.26 4.67
N SER A 317 -34.72 4.21 3.97
CA SER A 317 -35.01 2.81 4.32
C SER A 317 -34.09 2.22 5.40
N HIS A 318 -33.11 2.98 5.89
CA HIS A 318 -32.16 2.56 6.92
C HIS A 318 -32.19 3.54 8.10
N GLU A 319 -31.78 3.06 9.28
CA GLU A 319 -31.51 3.91 10.44
C GLU A 319 -30.01 3.90 10.72
N ILE A 320 -29.43 5.07 10.94
CA ILE A 320 -28.06 5.13 11.46
C ILE A 320 -28.10 4.60 12.89
N SER A 321 -27.56 3.40 13.06
CA SER A 321 -27.24 2.93 14.40
C SER A 321 -26.07 3.76 14.93
N SER A 322 -25.99 3.96 16.25
CA SER A 322 -24.82 4.45 17.00
C SER A 322 -23.56 3.56 16.88
N MET A 323 -23.41 2.88 15.74
CA MET A 323 -22.27 2.10 15.29
C MET A 323 -21.49 2.85 14.20
N TYR A 324 -21.89 4.05 13.80
CA TYR A 324 -21.04 4.93 13.00
C TYR A 324 -20.40 6.00 13.87
N VAL A 325 -19.11 6.24 13.64
CA VAL A 325 -18.36 7.29 14.31
C VAL A 325 -17.54 8.09 13.31
N LEU A 326 -17.41 9.39 13.59
CA LEU A 326 -16.39 10.24 12.99
C LEU A 326 -15.19 10.30 13.94
N ILE A 327 -14.01 10.00 13.43
CA ILE A 327 -12.74 10.01 14.17
C ILE A 327 -11.90 11.17 13.64
N ILE A 328 -11.45 12.03 14.55
CA ILE A 328 -10.54 13.14 14.27
C ILE A 328 -9.28 12.94 15.11
N ARG A 329 -8.14 12.79 14.43
CA ARG A 329 -6.83 12.58 15.05
C ARG A 329 -5.84 13.60 14.51
N ASP A 330 -4.99 14.07 15.40
CA ASP A 330 -3.77 14.81 15.10
C ASP A 330 -2.73 14.35 16.13
N SER A 331 -1.98 13.31 15.79
CA SER A 331 -1.05 12.71 16.76
C SER A 331 -0.01 11.80 16.13
N LEU A 332 1.10 11.64 16.84
CA LEU A 332 2.03 10.54 16.64
C LEU A 332 1.34 9.20 16.94
N ARG A 333 1.41 8.29 15.98
CA ARG A 333 0.86 6.95 16.11
C ARG A 333 1.57 6.20 17.24
N PRO A 334 0.82 5.62 18.19
CA PRO A 334 1.40 4.89 19.30
C PRO A 334 1.88 3.51 18.83
N GLY A 335 3.09 3.11 19.19
CA GLY A 335 3.55 1.74 18.94
C GLY A 335 5.06 1.62 18.87
N ARG A 336 5.50 0.55 18.21
CA ARG A 336 6.92 0.33 17.91
C ARG A 336 7.44 1.27 16.82
N PHE A 337 6.55 1.77 15.96
CA PHE A 337 6.85 2.67 14.86
C PHE A 337 6.10 3.98 15.10
N ASN A 338 6.81 5.10 14.99
CA ASN A 338 6.34 6.40 15.44
C ASN A 338 6.20 7.34 14.25
N TRP A 339 5.01 7.34 13.65
CA TRP A 339 4.72 8.22 12.52
C TRP A 339 3.55 9.15 12.82
N HIS A 340 3.58 10.39 12.32
CA HIS A 340 2.58 11.39 12.63
C HIS A 340 1.40 11.36 11.64
N GLU A 341 0.18 11.17 12.14
CA GLU A 341 -1.02 11.06 11.31
C GLU A 341 -2.09 12.09 11.69
N GLN A 342 -2.68 12.68 10.66
CA GLN A 342 -3.84 13.54 10.76
C GLN A 342 -5.02 12.85 10.09
N VAL A 343 -6.11 12.59 10.82
CA VAL A 343 -7.22 11.76 10.32
C VAL A 343 -8.54 12.49 10.48
N CYS A 344 -9.38 12.41 9.45
CA CYS A 344 -10.80 12.78 9.46
C CYS A 344 -11.56 11.65 8.76
N THR A 345 -12.12 10.71 9.53
CA THR A 345 -12.74 9.51 8.94
C THR A 345 -14.04 9.09 9.60
N LEU A 346 -15.03 8.76 8.76
CA LEU A 346 -16.18 7.98 9.14
C LEU A 346 -15.79 6.50 9.19
N ALA A 347 -16.20 5.79 10.23
CA ALA A 347 -15.94 4.37 10.38
C ALA A 347 -17.12 3.64 11.04
N THR A 348 -17.27 2.36 10.69
CA THR A 348 -18.28 1.46 11.27
C THR A 348 -17.70 0.64 12.42
N LEU A 349 -18.46 0.54 13.50
CA LEU A 349 -18.15 -0.22 14.72
C LEU A 349 -18.84 -1.59 14.71
N LYS A 350 -18.25 -2.57 15.39
CA LYS A 350 -18.84 -3.90 15.59
C LYS A 350 -20.08 -3.88 16.49
N ASN A 351 -20.06 -2.99 17.47
CA ASN A 351 -21.07 -2.88 18.51
C ASN A 351 -21.47 -1.42 18.66
N GLN A 352 -22.71 -1.18 19.11
CA GLN A 352 -23.14 0.15 19.52
C GLN A 352 -22.28 0.65 20.67
N VAL A 353 -21.77 1.87 20.53
CA VAL A 353 -21.04 2.54 21.60
C VAL A 353 -21.90 3.70 22.08
N LYS A 354 -22.30 3.64 23.35
CA LYS A 354 -23.02 4.73 24.03
C LYS A 354 -22.09 5.61 24.85
N ASP A 355 -20.90 5.10 25.18
CA ASP A 355 -19.91 5.79 25.99
C ASP A 355 -18.51 5.61 25.39
N ILE A 356 -17.92 6.72 24.95
CA ILE A 356 -16.59 6.78 24.34
C ILE A 356 -15.46 6.79 25.38
N SER A 357 -15.75 6.84 26.68
CA SER A 357 -14.74 6.83 27.76
C SER A 357 -13.86 5.58 27.75
N LYS A 358 -14.31 4.49 27.11
CA LYS A 358 -13.58 3.23 26.97
C LYS A 358 -13.10 2.99 25.55
N VAL A 359 -12.38 3.96 24.97
CA VAL A 359 -11.85 3.89 23.59
C VAL A 359 -11.12 2.58 23.28
N GLY A 360 -10.40 2.00 24.26
CA GLY A 360 -9.68 0.74 24.10
C GLY A 360 -10.54 -0.50 23.86
N LEU A 361 -11.86 -0.44 24.11
CA LEU A 361 -12.81 -1.53 23.85
C LEU A 361 -13.53 -1.39 22.51
N ILE A 362 -13.39 -0.23 21.85
CA ILE A 362 -14.01 0.01 20.54
C ILE A 362 -13.36 -0.90 19.51
N ARG A 363 -14.19 -1.52 18.65
CA ARG A 363 -13.74 -2.40 17.58
C ARG A 363 -14.43 -2.03 16.29
N PHE A 364 -13.65 -1.88 15.22
CA PHE A 364 -14.19 -1.64 13.88
C PHE A 364 -14.77 -2.89 13.22
N ASN A 365 -15.87 -2.69 12.51
CA ASN A 365 -16.48 -3.68 11.63
C ASN A 365 -15.83 -3.62 10.26
N ASP A 366 -15.78 -4.75 9.56
CA ASP A 366 -15.26 -4.83 8.20
C ASP A 366 -16.31 -4.50 7.13
N LYS A 367 -17.56 -4.27 7.52
CA LYS A 367 -18.71 -4.06 6.62
C LYS A 367 -19.52 -2.83 7.00
N GLY A 368 -20.03 -2.14 5.98
CA GLY A 368 -20.97 -1.05 6.16
C GLY A 368 -22.34 -1.56 6.56
N LEU A 369 -23.08 -0.74 7.29
CA LEU A 369 -24.41 -1.06 7.81
C LEU A 369 -25.52 -0.27 7.11
N VAL A 370 -25.21 0.93 6.61
CA VAL A 370 -26.18 1.79 5.93
C VAL A 370 -25.64 2.32 4.60
N SER A 371 -26.57 2.68 3.72
CA SER A 371 -26.30 3.44 2.51
C SER A 371 -26.56 4.93 2.75
N PHE A 372 -25.82 5.79 2.08
CA PHE A 372 -25.93 7.24 2.20
C PHE A 372 -26.46 7.85 0.90
N ASP A 373 -27.53 8.64 0.98
CA ASP A 373 -28.01 9.48 -0.12
C ASP A 373 -27.09 10.69 -0.35
N ARG A 374 -26.46 11.15 0.74
CA ARG A 374 -25.47 12.22 0.76
C ARG A 374 -24.40 11.87 1.78
N LEU A 375 -23.14 11.98 1.41
CA LEU A 375 -22.01 11.85 2.33
C LEU A 375 -20.84 12.66 1.80
N SER A 376 -20.34 13.59 2.61
CA SER A 376 -19.12 14.33 2.33
C SER A 376 -18.33 14.60 3.61
N LEU A 377 -17.02 14.64 3.46
CA LEU A 377 -16.06 15.01 4.48
C LEU A 377 -15.19 16.15 3.94
N THR A 378 -15.07 17.21 4.72
CA THR A 378 -14.12 18.29 4.47
C THR A 378 -13.20 18.39 5.67
N GLY A 379 -11.89 18.26 5.45
CA GLY A 379 -10.88 18.34 6.49
C GLY A 379 -9.86 19.42 6.20
N THR A 380 -9.37 20.10 7.24
CA THR A 380 -8.22 20.99 7.14
C THR A 380 -6.98 20.32 7.76
N PHE A 381 -5.84 20.37 7.08
CA PHE A 381 -4.62 19.63 7.41
C PHE A 381 -3.36 20.50 7.28
N ASN A 382 -2.25 20.06 7.86
CA ASN A 382 -0.92 20.70 7.76
C ASN A 382 -0.02 20.03 6.72
N SER A 383 -0.59 19.14 5.92
CA SER A 383 0.13 18.37 4.92
C SER A 383 -0.71 18.26 3.67
N ASN A 384 -0.06 18.27 2.51
CA ASN A 384 -0.74 17.97 1.25
C ASN A 384 -0.88 16.45 1.04
N TYR A 385 -0.18 15.60 1.80
CA TYR A 385 -0.19 14.14 1.65
C TYR A 385 -1.42 13.53 2.34
N ILE A 386 -2.60 13.86 1.80
CA ILE A 386 -3.89 13.40 2.27
C ILE A 386 -4.46 12.35 1.32
N TYR A 387 -4.66 11.15 1.83
CA TYR A 387 -5.07 9.96 1.10
C TYR A 387 -6.58 9.74 1.26
N PRO A 388 -7.39 9.82 0.18
CA PRO A 388 -8.84 9.63 0.26
C PRO A 388 -9.23 8.15 0.29
N ILE A 389 -9.65 7.68 1.46
CA ILE A 389 -10.10 6.31 1.70
C ILE A 389 -11.61 6.24 1.53
N ALA A 390 -12.11 5.31 0.70
CA ALA A 390 -13.55 5.12 0.51
C ALA A 390 -13.86 3.66 0.14
N ALA A 391 -14.64 2.98 0.99
CA ALA A 391 -14.94 1.56 0.80
C ALA A 391 -16.27 1.10 1.40
N TYR A 392 -16.86 0.08 0.76
CA TYR A 392 -18.07 -0.60 1.22
C TYR A 392 -17.77 -1.69 2.27
N ASN A 393 -16.61 -2.34 2.15
CA ASN A 393 -16.06 -3.25 3.14
C ASN A 393 -14.53 -3.27 3.02
N SER A 394 -13.82 -3.98 3.91
CA SER A 394 -12.34 -4.03 3.92
C SER A 394 -11.69 -4.56 2.65
N SER A 395 -12.47 -5.06 1.70
CA SER A 395 -11.99 -5.63 0.44
C SER A 395 -12.82 -5.20 -0.76
N ARG A 396 -13.69 -4.20 -0.63
CA ARG A 396 -14.53 -3.68 -1.72
C ARG A 396 -14.53 -2.17 -1.68
N LEU A 397 -13.80 -1.58 -2.60
CA LEU A 397 -13.61 -0.13 -2.73
C LEU A 397 -14.85 0.53 -3.33
N ILE A 398 -15.01 1.82 -3.05
CA ILE A 398 -15.88 2.71 -3.82
C ILE A 398 -15.11 3.14 -5.07
N ASN A 399 -15.75 3.03 -6.24
CA ASN A 399 -15.16 3.45 -7.52
C ASN A 399 -14.67 4.89 -7.46
N ARG A 400 -13.54 5.19 -8.12
CA ARG A 400 -12.99 6.55 -8.22
C ARG A 400 -14.00 7.49 -8.91
N SER A 401 -14.82 7.00 -9.83
CA SER A 401 -15.93 7.76 -10.44
C SER A 401 -17.07 8.12 -9.47
N ASP A 402 -17.20 7.34 -8.40
CA ASP A 402 -18.29 7.43 -7.41
C ASP A 402 -17.85 8.20 -6.16
N ARG A 403 -16.65 8.80 -6.20
CA ARG A 403 -16.13 9.68 -5.16
C ARG A 403 -15.39 10.85 -5.78
N LYS A 404 -15.68 12.06 -5.32
CA LYS A 404 -14.98 13.27 -5.73
C LYS A 404 -14.01 13.69 -4.65
N TYR A 405 -12.72 13.78 -4.98
CA TYR A 405 -11.68 14.24 -4.07
C TYR A 405 -10.98 15.48 -4.63
N GLU A 406 -10.84 16.50 -3.80
CA GLU A 406 -10.12 17.72 -4.13
C GLU A 406 -9.32 18.15 -2.89
N CYS A 407 -8.08 18.60 -3.08
CA CYS A 407 -7.33 19.20 -1.99
C CYS A 407 -6.52 20.40 -2.47
N GLN A 408 -6.64 21.51 -1.76
CA GLN A 408 -6.09 22.80 -2.15
C GLN A 408 -5.37 23.44 -0.97
N LYS A 409 -4.24 24.09 -1.25
CA LYS A 409 -3.55 24.93 -0.27
C LYS A 409 -4.43 26.13 0.04
N GLN A 410 -4.65 26.42 1.32
CA GLN A 410 -5.33 27.63 1.75
C GLN A 410 -4.36 28.80 1.59
N THR A 411 -4.77 29.80 0.81
CA THR A 411 -4.06 31.08 0.70
C THR A 411 -4.70 32.04 1.68
N ASP A 412 -4.17 32.13 2.89
CA ASP A 412 -4.60 33.16 3.83
C ASP A 412 -4.01 34.51 3.39
N GLU A 413 -4.84 35.42 2.89
CA GLU A 413 -4.43 36.78 2.48
C GLU A 413 -3.91 37.64 3.64
N PHE A 414 -3.97 37.16 4.90
CA PHE A 414 -3.75 37.97 6.10
C PHE A 414 -2.73 37.44 7.12
N ASP A 415 -2.12 36.27 6.91
CA ASP A 415 -1.20 35.69 7.92
C ASP A 415 0.24 35.62 7.42
N ASN A 416 0.93 36.77 7.42
CA ASN A 416 2.37 36.88 7.14
C ASN A 416 3.26 36.52 8.36
N ALA A 417 2.71 35.89 9.41
CA ALA A 417 3.42 35.69 10.67
C ALA A 417 3.82 34.23 10.96
N HIS A 418 3.11 33.23 10.43
CA HIS A 418 3.46 31.81 10.60
C HIS A 418 3.31 31.03 9.29
N ASN A 419 4.45 30.59 8.76
CA ASN A 419 4.63 29.98 7.44
C ASN A 419 4.20 28.50 7.43
N ASP A 420 3.06 28.15 8.03
CA ASP A 420 2.54 26.78 8.06
C ASP A 420 1.53 26.57 6.94
N ASP A 421 1.93 25.80 5.93
CA ASP A 421 1.10 25.47 4.78
C ASP A 421 -0.14 24.67 5.23
N ARG A 422 -1.30 25.33 5.20
CA ARG A 422 -2.60 24.69 5.46
C ARG A 422 -3.25 24.19 4.17
N TYR A 423 -3.88 23.02 4.25
CA TYR A 423 -4.57 22.39 3.13
C TYR A 423 -6.03 22.10 3.49
N SER A 424 -6.96 22.48 2.63
CA SER A 424 -8.38 22.11 2.72
C SER A 424 -8.65 21.00 1.72
N CYS A 425 -9.01 19.82 2.22
CA CYS A 425 -9.35 18.67 1.38
C CYS A 425 -10.82 18.27 1.56
N ASN A 426 -11.51 18.02 0.45
CA ASN A 426 -12.87 17.50 0.42
C ASN A 426 -12.90 16.10 -0.22
N LEU A 427 -13.68 15.20 0.37
CA LEU A 427 -14.05 13.91 -0.20
C LEU A 427 -15.58 13.79 -0.16
N SER A 428 -16.21 13.63 -1.32
CA SER A 428 -17.68 13.53 -1.46
C SER A 428 -18.08 12.25 -2.16
N TYR A 429 -19.09 11.55 -1.64
CA TYR A 429 -19.66 10.37 -2.28
C TYR A 429 -20.67 10.81 -3.35
N THR A 430 -20.45 10.36 -4.58
CA THR A 430 -21.29 10.68 -5.75
C THR A 430 -21.89 9.43 -6.39
N GLY A 431 -21.61 8.26 -5.84
CA GLY A 431 -22.14 6.97 -6.31
C GLY A 431 -23.62 6.78 -6.00
N ASN A 432 -24.23 5.82 -6.68
CA ASN A 432 -25.60 5.41 -6.39
C ASN A 432 -25.65 4.76 -4.98
N PRO A 433 -26.51 5.20 -4.05
CA PRO A 433 -26.63 4.60 -2.72
C PRO A 433 -26.93 3.08 -2.72
N GLU A 434 -27.47 2.55 -3.83
CA GLU A 434 -27.70 1.11 -4.02
C GLU A 434 -26.42 0.30 -4.25
N ASN A 435 -25.31 0.96 -4.60
CA ASN A 435 -24.04 0.27 -4.91
C ASN A 435 -23.48 -0.48 -3.69
N GLY A 436 -23.78 -0.01 -2.48
CA GLY A 436 -23.42 -0.70 -1.26
C GLY A 436 -23.56 0.15 0.00
N ARG A 437 -23.23 -0.48 1.13
CA ARG A 437 -23.20 0.16 2.44
C ARG A 437 -21.78 0.56 2.76
N ILE A 438 -21.56 1.83 3.10
CA ILE A 438 -20.21 2.37 3.27
C ILE A 438 -19.72 2.04 4.67
N TYR A 439 -18.53 1.44 4.81
CA TYR A 439 -17.97 1.11 6.13
C TYR A 439 -16.92 2.09 6.60
N SER A 440 -16.14 2.62 5.66
CA SER A 440 -15.02 3.51 5.89
C SER A 440 -14.98 4.55 4.78
N PHE A 441 -14.93 5.82 5.17
CA PHE A 441 -14.90 6.97 4.28
C PHE A 441 -14.13 8.07 4.98
N GLY A 442 -12.99 8.48 4.46
CA GLY A 442 -12.07 9.31 5.24
C GLY A 442 -10.91 9.92 4.46
N LEU A 443 -10.30 10.90 5.10
CA LEU A 443 -9.11 11.60 4.70
C LEU A 443 -8.00 11.21 5.68
N PHE A 444 -7.03 10.44 5.21
CA PHE A 444 -5.89 9.99 6.01
C PHE A 444 -4.63 10.78 5.62
N GLY A 445 -4.13 11.61 6.51
CA GLY A 445 -3.00 12.50 6.29
C GLY A 445 -1.72 12.04 6.96
N ARG A 446 -0.58 12.28 6.30
CA ARG A 446 0.76 12.01 6.84
C ARG A 446 1.59 13.29 6.94
N LEU A 447 2.18 13.52 8.11
CA LEU A 447 3.10 14.64 8.35
C LEU A 447 4.49 14.04 8.50
N TYR A 448 5.14 13.81 7.36
CA TYR A 448 6.41 13.10 7.31
C TYR A 448 7.52 13.79 8.10
N ASP A 449 7.52 15.13 8.12
CA ASP A 449 8.53 15.93 8.83
C ASP A 449 8.34 15.89 10.36
N GLU A 450 7.19 15.37 10.84
CA GLU A 450 6.89 15.18 12.25
C GLU A 450 7.04 13.72 12.72
N ASP A 451 7.47 12.82 11.84
CA ASP A 451 7.80 11.45 12.22
C ASP A 451 8.98 11.47 13.22
N LYS A 452 8.93 10.59 14.23
CA LYS A 452 10.05 10.44 15.18
C LYS A 452 10.90 9.24 14.77
N ILE A 453 12.16 9.51 14.45
CA ILE A 453 13.18 8.50 14.13
C ILE A 453 13.52 7.69 15.38
#